data_AF-A0A026WX31-F1
#
_entry.id   AF-A0A026WX31-F1
#
_cell.length_a   1.000
_cell.length_b   1.000
_cell.length_c   1.000
_cell.angle_alpha   90.00
_cell.angle_beta   90.00
_cell.angle_gamma   90.00
#
_symmetry.space_group_name_H-M   'P 1'
#
loop_
_entity.id
_entity.type
_entity.pdbx_description
1 polymer ?
#
loop_
_entity_poly.entity_id
_entity_poly.type
_entity_poly.pdbx_seq_one_letter_code
_entity_poly.pdbx_strand_id
1 'polypeptide(L)'
;FREGQRRGLPIPILWIAEYFVIDGEGIRYGRFYRTAGWYCHILLWTAFACWLLANIFLQSVIRYTAYLTGVIGCLQLLTCIVWVLVHNPTPLAIPFEHGTIRMAFGLHFWMTFGCGLLCLFLAILMIYMDLRYPNTLSTFLGIDPLAEYDDVYRKHPNNCDSIASIRSLRSLLYFLTAC
;
A
#
# COMPACT_ATOMS: atom_id res chain seq x y z
N PHE A 1 -28.59 10.88 -6.51
CA PHE A 1 -29.14 11.62 -7.66
C PHE A 1 -30.56 12.14 -7.41
N ARG A 2 -31.59 11.26 -7.31
CA ARG A 2 -33.01 11.67 -7.10
C ARG A 2 -33.24 12.53 -5.86
N GLU A 3 -32.58 12.20 -4.75
CA GLU A 3 -32.65 13.04 -3.54
C GLU A 3 -32.01 14.41 -3.73
N GLY A 4 -30.96 14.49 -4.56
CA GLY A 4 -30.31 15.75 -4.87
C GLY A 4 -31.19 16.67 -5.72
N GLN A 5 -31.98 16.10 -6.62
CA GLN A 5 -33.00 16.85 -7.36
C GLN A 5 -34.10 17.36 -6.42
N ARG A 6 -34.56 16.54 -5.48
CA ARG A 6 -35.59 16.92 -4.49
C ARG A 6 -35.13 18.02 -3.54
N ARG A 7 -33.84 18.04 -3.20
CA ARG A 7 -33.23 19.07 -2.34
C ARG A 7 -32.89 20.38 -3.08
N GLY A 8 -33.07 20.43 -4.40
CA GLY A 8 -32.78 21.62 -5.20
C GLY A 8 -31.29 21.98 -5.26
N LEU A 9 -30.40 20.99 -5.43
CA LEU A 9 -28.97 21.29 -5.62
C LEU A 9 -28.74 22.16 -6.87
N PRO A 10 -27.68 23.00 -6.87
CA PRO A 10 -27.37 23.84 -8.01
C PRO A 10 -27.07 23.01 -9.27
N ILE A 11 -27.51 23.52 -10.41
CA ILE A 11 -27.52 22.85 -11.73
C ILE A 11 -26.16 22.24 -12.11
N PRO A 12 -25.00 22.90 -11.90
CA PRO A 12 -23.70 22.33 -12.28
C PRO A 12 -23.37 21.01 -11.56
N ILE A 13 -23.77 20.87 -10.29
CA ILE A 13 -23.52 19.64 -9.51
C ILE A 13 -24.41 18.52 -10.06
N LEU A 14 -25.66 18.84 -10.37
CA LEU A 14 -26.60 17.87 -10.91
C LEU A 14 -26.17 17.37 -12.30
N TRP A 15 -25.63 18.27 -13.14
CA TRP A 15 -25.10 17.97 -14.47
C TRP A 15 -23.96 16.95 -14.43
N ILE A 16 -22.98 17.14 -13.54
CA ILE A 16 -21.87 16.20 -13.36
C ILE A 16 -22.41 14.85 -12.86
N ALA A 17 -23.35 14.87 -11.91
CA ALA A 17 -23.93 13.63 -11.38
C ALA A 17 -24.71 12.85 -12.45
N GLU A 18 -25.32 13.52 -13.42
CA GLU A 18 -26.03 12.90 -14.53
C GLU A 18 -25.08 12.10 -15.44
N TYR A 19 -23.88 12.62 -15.74
CA TYR A 19 -22.84 11.93 -16.51
C TYR A 19 -22.41 10.58 -15.91
N PHE A 20 -22.46 10.43 -14.58
CA PHE A 20 -22.14 9.17 -13.89
C PHE A 20 -23.35 8.22 -13.76
N VAL A 21 -24.57 8.71 -14.00
CA VAL A 21 -25.81 7.93 -13.88
C VAL A 21 -26.29 7.44 -15.25
N ILE A 22 -26.04 8.19 -16.34
CA ILE A 22 -26.38 7.79 -17.70
C ILE A 22 -25.60 6.52 -18.07
N ASP A 23 -26.34 5.49 -18.50
CA ASP A 23 -25.79 4.14 -18.75
C ASP A 23 -26.11 3.64 -20.19
N GLY A 24 -26.04 4.53 -21.19
CA GLY A 24 -26.36 4.28 -22.62
C GLY A 24 -25.23 4.64 -23.61
N GLU A 25 -25.36 4.21 -24.88
CA GLU A 25 -24.53 4.61 -26.05
C GLU A 25 -23.00 4.72 -25.83
N GLY A 26 -22.36 3.68 -25.29
CA GLY A 26 -20.89 3.62 -25.20
C GLY A 26 -20.24 4.54 -24.15
N ILE A 27 -21.03 5.30 -23.39
CA ILE A 27 -20.57 6.29 -22.38
C ILE A 27 -20.89 5.84 -20.95
N ARG A 28 -20.67 4.56 -20.63
CA ARG A 28 -20.96 3.95 -19.31
C ARG A 28 -19.90 4.24 -18.24
N TYR A 29 -19.56 5.52 -18.04
CA TYR A 29 -18.48 5.92 -17.13
C TYR A 29 -18.72 5.44 -15.70
N GLY A 30 -19.95 5.56 -15.18
CA GLY A 30 -20.29 5.20 -13.80
C GLY A 30 -19.96 3.75 -13.44
N ARG A 31 -20.13 2.81 -14.38
CA ARG A 31 -19.84 1.39 -14.17
C ARG A 31 -18.34 1.12 -14.12
N PHE A 32 -17.58 1.63 -15.08
CA PHE A 32 -16.13 1.44 -15.12
C PHE A 32 -15.44 2.01 -13.89
N TYR A 33 -15.81 3.22 -13.45
CA TYR A 33 -15.25 3.81 -12.23
C TYR A 33 -15.59 3.01 -10.97
N ARG A 34 -16.83 2.49 -10.85
CA ARG A 34 -17.21 1.67 -9.70
C ARG A 34 -16.45 0.34 -9.67
N THR A 35 -16.34 -0.32 -10.82
CA THR A 35 -15.61 -1.59 -10.96
C THR A 35 -14.11 -1.41 -10.71
N ALA A 36 -13.49 -0.39 -11.30
CA ALA A 36 -12.09 -0.05 -11.04
C ALA A 36 -11.84 0.23 -9.56
N GLY A 37 -12.72 1.03 -8.94
CA GLY A 37 -12.66 1.33 -7.51
C GLY A 37 -12.77 0.08 -6.63
N TRP A 38 -13.67 -0.86 -6.98
CA TRP A 38 -13.81 -2.13 -6.25
C TRP A 38 -12.55 -2.97 -6.27
N TYR A 39 -11.93 -3.17 -7.44
CA TYR A 39 -10.69 -3.93 -7.53
C TYR A 39 -9.53 -3.24 -6.82
N CYS A 40 -9.40 -1.92 -6.97
CA CYS A 40 -8.36 -1.16 -6.29
C CYS A 40 -8.52 -1.21 -4.77
N HIS A 41 -9.76 -1.10 -4.28
CA HIS A 41 -10.06 -1.20 -2.85
C HIS A 41 -9.65 -2.56 -2.28
N ILE A 42 -10.00 -3.66 -2.96
CA ILE A 42 -9.62 -5.01 -2.51
C ILE A 42 -8.09 -5.15 -2.46
N LEU A 43 -7.39 -4.73 -3.53
CA LEU A 43 -5.93 -4.82 -3.59
C LEU A 43 -5.24 -3.99 -2.50
N LEU A 44 -5.69 -2.76 -2.26
CA LEU A 44 -5.12 -1.91 -1.20
C LEU A 44 -5.40 -2.46 0.20
N TRP A 45 -6.59 -3.03 0.44
CA TRP A 45 -6.86 -3.70 1.72
C TRP A 45 -6.00 -4.94 1.92
N THR A 46 -5.74 -5.72 0.87
CA THR A 46 -4.79 -6.84 0.96
C THR A 46 -3.37 -6.36 1.22
N ALA A 47 -2.93 -5.27 0.58
CA ALA A 47 -1.63 -4.66 0.85
C ALA A 47 -1.52 -4.15 2.29
N PHE A 48 -2.57 -3.55 2.84
CA PHE A 48 -2.63 -3.10 4.23
C PHE A 48 -2.55 -4.28 5.22
N ALA A 49 -3.27 -5.37 4.96
CA ALA A 49 -3.18 -6.58 5.78
C ALA A 49 -1.78 -7.20 5.74
N CYS A 50 -1.16 -7.29 4.56
CA CYS A 50 0.23 -7.73 4.41
C CYS A 50 1.21 -6.82 5.14
N TRP A 51 0.97 -5.50 5.15
CA TRP A 51 1.79 -4.54 5.90
C TRP A 51 1.70 -4.74 7.40
N LEU A 52 0.51 -4.94 7.97
CA LEU A 52 0.36 -5.30 9.38
C LEU A 52 1.15 -6.58 9.71
N LEU A 53 1.07 -7.57 8.83
CA LEU A 53 1.80 -8.83 8.99
C LEU A 53 3.33 -8.63 8.92
N ALA A 54 3.80 -7.79 7.99
CA ALA A 54 5.22 -7.44 7.86
C ALA A 54 5.77 -6.77 9.12
N ASN A 55 4.97 -5.91 9.78
CA ASN A 55 5.34 -5.27 11.05
C ASN A 55 5.47 -6.29 12.20
N ILE A 56 4.58 -7.28 12.27
CA ILE A 56 4.67 -8.36 13.27
C ILE A 56 5.94 -9.19 13.04
N PHE A 57 6.23 -9.56 11.77
CA PHE A 57 7.41 -10.35 11.44
C PHE A 57 8.73 -9.59 11.61
N LEU A 58 8.71 -8.26 11.60
CA LEU A 58 9.91 -7.44 11.80
C LEU A 58 10.59 -7.74 13.15
N GLN A 59 9.81 -8.14 14.17
CA GLN A 59 10.33 -8.48 15.49
C GLN A 59 10.86 -9.92 15.61
N SER A 60 10.61 -10.79 14.64
CA SER A 60 11.02 -12.21 14.72
C SER A 60 12.07 -12.55 13.68
N VAL A 61 11.79 -12.34 12.39
CA VAL A 61 12.67 -12.77 11.30
C VAL A 61 12.54 -11.82 10.11
N ILE A 62 13.63 -11.13 9.81
CA ILE A 62 13.70 -10.08 8.77
C ILE A 62 13.49 -10.63 7.36
N ARG A 63 13.84 -11.89 7.12
CA ARG A 63 13.68 -12.56 5.82
C ARG A 63 12.20 -12.59 5.39
N TYR A 64 11.29 -12.93 6.31
CA TYR A 64 9.85 -12.93 6.01
C TYR A 64 9.31 -11.52 5.81
N THR A 65 9.80 -10.54 6.59
CA THR A 65 9.46 -9.13 6.38
C THR A 65 9.91 -8.61 5.02
N ALA A 66 11.10 -9.01 4.53
CA ALA A 66 11.58 -8.63 3.21
C ALA A 66 10.67 -9.16 2.09
N TYR A 67 10.27 -10.45 2.17
CA TYR A 67 9.34 -11.04 1.21
C TYR A 67 7.96 -10.36 1.25
N LEU A 68 7.42 -10.10 2.45
CA LEU A 68 6.13 -9.43 2.60
C LEU A 68 6.17 -7.97 2.12
N THR A 69 7.24 -7.24 2.40
CA THR A 69 7.45 -5.87 1.89
C THR A 69 7.47 -5.85 0.36
N GLY A 70 8.10 -6.86 -0.26
CA GLY A 70 8.06 -7.04 -1.72
C GLY A 70 6.65 -7.29 -2.24
N VAL A 71 5.89 -8.17 -1.59
CA VAL A 71 4.48 -8.45 -1.94
C VAL A 71 3.61 -7.21 -1.82
N ILE A 72 3.79 -6.40 -0.78
CA ILE A 72 3.07 -5.13 -0.59
C ILE A 72 3.36 -4.17 -1.76
N GLY A 73 4.63 -4.00 -2.13
CA GLY A 73 5.02 -3.18 -3.28
C GLY A 73 4.39 -3.66 -4.58
N CYS A 74 4.42 -4.97 -4.83
CA CYS A 74 3.76 -5.59 -5.99
C CYS A 74 2.25 -5.33 -6.01
N LEU A 75 1.55 -5.47 -4.87
CA LEU A 75 0.12 -5.23 -4.77
C LEU A 75 -0.24 -3.76 -5.03
N GLN A 76 0.56 -2.82 -4.54
CA GLN A 76 0.36 -1.39 -4.80
C GLN A 76 0.56 -1.04 -6.28
N LEU A 77 1.60 -1.57 -6.92
CA LEU A 77 1.81 -1.38 -8.36
C LEU A 77 0.73 -2.07 -9.20
N LEU A 78 0.29 -3.26 -8.79
CA LEU A 78 -0.82 -3.97 -9.43
C LEU A 78 -2.11 -3.14 -9.33
N THR A 79 -2.34 -2.47 -8.22
CA THR A 79 -3.47 -1.53 -8.05
C THR A 79 -3.42 -0.42 -9.10
N CYS A 80 -2.25 0.20 -9.31
CA CYS A 80 -2.05 1.22 -10.34
C CYS A 80 -2.30 0.66 -11.75
N ILE A 81 -1.82 -0.55 -12.04
CA ILE A 81 -2.02 -1.22 -13.33
C ILE A 81 -3.51 -1.51 -13.58
N VAL A 82 -4.19 -2.08 -12.59
CA VAL A 82 -5.63 -2.37 -12.68
C VAL A 82 -6.44 -1.09 -12.87
N TRP A 83 -6.08 -0.01 -12.19
CA TRP A 83 -6.72 1.29 -12.40
C TRP A 83 -6.59 1.76 -13.85
N VAL A 84 -5.41 1.66 -14.46
CA VAL A 84 -5.17 2.06 -15.86
C VAL A 84 -5.88 1.14 -16.85
N LEU A 85 -5.90 -0.18 -16.61
CA LEU A 85 -6.50 -1.16 -17.51
C LEU A 85 -8.04 -1.13 -17.50
N VAL A 86 -8.64 -0.92 -16.34
CA VAL A 86 -10.11 -0.84 -16.19
C VAL A 86 -10.61 0.57 -16.53
N HIS A 87 -9.71 1.54 -16.66
CA HIS A 87 -10.07 2.89 -17.10
C HIS A 87 -10.72 2.85 -18.48
N ASN A 88 -11.81 3.60 -18.63
CA ASN A 88 -12.57 3.64 -19.86
C ASN A 88 -11.71 4.22 -21.01
N PRO A 89 -11.66 3.59 -22.20
CA PRO A 89 -10.84 4.04 -23.32
C PRO A 89 -11.26 5.40 -23.89
N THR A 90 -12.53 5.80 -23.71
CA THR A 90 -12.97 7.17 -24.03
C THR A 90 -12.77 8.08 -22.81
N PRO A 91 -11.97 9.15 -22.92
CA PRO A 91 -11.74 10.06 -21.81
C PRO A 91 -13.02 10.83 -21.49
N LEU A 92 -13.43 10.83 -20.21
CA LEU A 92 -14.55 11.63 -19.74
C LEU A 92 -14.24 13.12 -19.91
N ALA A 93 -14.88 13.75 -20.88
CA ALA A 93 -14.84 15.18 -21.13
C ALA A 93 -16.24 15.75 -20.90
N ILE A 94 -16.41 16.52 -19.82
CA ILE A 94 -17.68 17.15 -19.48
C ILE A 94 -17.66 18.58 -20.06
N PRO A 95 -18.45 18.88 -21.10
CA PRO A 95 -18.56 20.23 -21.62
C PRO A 95 -19.37 21.10 -20.65
N PHE A 96 -18.84 22.28 -20.37
CA PHE A 96 -19.51 23.41 -19.75
C PHE A 96 -19.61 24.56 -20.76
N GLU A 97 -20.47 25.53 -20.46
CA GLU A 97 -20.78 26.66 -21.33
C GLU A 97 -19.54 27.47 -21.76
N HIS A 98 -18.47 27.49 -20.95
CA HIS A 98 -17.23 28.23 -21.20
C HIS A 98 -15.95 27.36 -21.20
N GLY A 99 -16.06 26.03 -21.25
CA GLY A 99 -14.87 25.16 -21.23
C GLY A 99 -15.17 23.67 -21.11
N THR A 100 -14.15 22.82 -21.23
CA THR A 100 -14.29 21.35 -21.06
C THR A 100 -13.49 20.88 -19.86
N ILE A 101 -14.11 20.12 -18.96
CA ILE A 101 -13.42 19.48 -17.84
C ILE A 101 -12.95 18.10 -18.30
N ARG A 102 -11.63 17.91 -18.36
CA ARG A 102 -11.00 16.62 -18.64
C ARG A 102 -10.49 16.03 -17.32
N MET A 103 -10.78 14.76 -17.09
CA MET A 103 -10.25 14.04 -15.93
C MET A 103 -8.77 13.70 -16.17
N ALA A 104 -7.90 14.11 -15.24
CA ALA A 104 -6.49 13.74 -15.21
C ALA A 104 -6.19 12.83 -14.01
N PHE A 105 -5.07 12.11 -14.05
CA PHE A 105 -4.62 11.32 -12.90
C PHE A 105 -4.32 12.24 -11.71
N GLY A 106 -4.98 11.99 -10.58
CA GLY A 106 -4.79 12.77 -9.36
C GLY A 106 -3.48 12.45 -8.65
N LEU A 107 -3.12 13.28 -7.66
CA LEU A 107 -1.91 13.11 -6.85
C LEU A 107 -1.84 11.75 -6.16
N HIS A 108 -2.97 11.25 -5.66
CA HIS A 108 -3.05 9.95 -4.98
C HIS A 108 -2.54 8.79 -5.84
N PHE A 109 -2.78 8.83 -7.16
CA PHE A 109 -2.29 7.81 -8.07
C PHE A 109 -0.75 7.78 -8.09
N TRP A 110 -0.12 8.96 -8.20
CA TRP A 110 1.33 9.10 -8.18
C TRP A 110 1.94 8.75 -6.83
N MET A 111 1.25 9.07 -5.73
CA MET A 111 1.68 8.68 -4.38
C MET A 111 1.69 7.16 -4.21
N THR A 112 0.63 6.46 -4.60
CA THR A 112 0.57 4.99 -4.54
C THR A 112 1.62 4.34 -5.43
N PHE A 113 1.83 4.88 -6.64
CA PHE A 113 2.87 4.38 -7.55
C PHE A 113 4.28 4.56 -6.97
N GLY A 114 4.58 5.74 -6.43
CA GLY A 114 5.85 6.03 -5.78
C GLY A 114 6.09 5.18 -4.53
N CYS A 115 5.07 4.99 -3.69
CA CYS A 115 5.13 4.13 -2.51
C CYS A 115 5.39 2.68 -2.89
N GLY A 116 4.70 2.15 -3.90
CA GLY A 116 4.90 0.79 -4.39
C GLY A 116 6.33 0.54 -4.90
N LEU A 117 6.89 1.52 -5.61
CA LEU A 117 8.27 1.46 -6.10
C LEU A 117 9.29 1.50 -4.94
N LEU A 118 9.06 2.36 -3.94
CA LEU A 118 9.89 2.43 -2.74
C LEU A 118 9.86 1.12 -1.95
N CYS A 119 8.68 0.51 -1.75
CA CYS A 119 8.55 -0.78 -1.08
C CYS A 119 9.32 -1.89 -1.80
N LEU A 120 9.26 -1.94 -3.14
CA LEU A 120 10.05 -2.91 -3.91
C LEU A 120 11.55 -2.67 -3.78
N PHE A 121 11.98 -1.42 -3.84
CA PHE A 121 13.38 -1.06 -3.65
C PHE A 121 13.89 -1.48 -2.27
N LEU A 122 13.13 -1.21 -1.21
CA LEU A 122 13.43 -1.63 0.15
C LEU A 122 13.50 -3.15 0.29
N ALA A 123 12.56 -3.88 -0.32
CA ALA A 123 12.56 -5.35 -0.29
C ALA A 123 13.82 -5.93 -0.96
N ILE A 124 14.23 -5.39 -2.11
CA ILE A 124 15.46 -5.81 -2.81
C ILE A 124 16.68 -5.51 -1.95
N LEU A 125 16.76 -4.32 -1.35
CA LEU A 125 17.85 -3.93 -0.46
C LEU A 125 17.96 -4.90 0.73
N MET A 126 16.84 -5.24 1.37
CA MET A 126 16.81 -6.18 2.50
C MET A 126 17.28 -7.58 2.09
N ILE A 127 16.84 -8.10 0.94
CA ILE A 127 17.27 -9.41 0.43
C ILE A 127 18.77 -9.39 0.08
N TYR A 128 19.25 -8.30 -0.52
CA TYR A 128 20.66 -8.16 -0.85
C TYR A 128 21.55 -8.16 0.41
N MET A 129 21.12 -7.45 1.46
CA MET A 129 21.82 -7.44 2.75
C MET A 129 21.79 -8.81 3.44
N ASP A 130 20.66 -9.53 3.39
CA ASP A 130 20.52 -10.90 3.93
C ASP A 130 21.52 -11.87 3.28
N LEU A 131 21.68 -11.79 1.95
CA LEU A 131 22.60 -12.65 1.20
C LEU A 131 24.09 -12.35 1.46
N ARG A 132 24.45 -11.08 1.70
CA ARG A 132 25.86 -10.68 1.81
C ARG A 132 26.39 -10.62 3.24
N TYR A 133 25.57 -10.20 4.19
CA TYR A 133 26.00 -9.93 5.58
C TYR A 133 24.96 -10.36 6.62
N PRO A 134 24.63 -11.66 6.73
CA PRO A 134 23.62 -12.13 7.68
C PRO A 134 23.98 -11.79 9.14
N ASN A 135 25.26 -11.85 9.51
CA ASN A 135 25.74 -11.62 10.88
C ASN A 135 25.65 -10.14 11.31
N THR A 136 25.87 -9.20 10.38
CA THR A 136 25.75 -7.76 10.66
C THR A 136 24.28 -7.37 10.82
N LEU A 137 23.41 -8.06 10.08
CA LEU A 137 21.98 -7.82 10.07
C LEU A 137 21.31 -8.33 11.36
N SER A 138 21.71 -9.52 11.86
CA SER A 138 21.27 -10.03 13.17
C SER A 138 21.73 -9.14 14.33
N THR A 139 22.98 -8.66 14.29
CA THR A 139 23.55 -7.75 15.29
C THR A 139 22.83 -6.37 15.30
N PHE A 140 22.45 -5.85 14.14
CA PHE A 140 21.74 -4.56 14.03
C PHE A 140 20.33 -4.61 14.61
N LEU A 141 19.61 -5.72 14.38
CA LEU A 141 18.28 -5.93 14.94
C LEU A 141 18.29 -6.48 16.36
N GLY A 142 19.45 -6.91 16.87
CA GLY A 142 19.57 -7.49 18.21
C GLY A 142 18.80 -8.80 18.38
N ILE A 143 18.50 -9.46 17.26
CA ILE A 143 17.80 -10.74 17.19
C ILE A 143 18.80 -11.70 16.54
N ASP A 144 19.50 -12.47 17.37
CA ASP A 144 20.40 -13.51 16.91
C ASP A 144 19.65 -14.85 16.88
N PRO A 145 19.21 -15.35 15.70
CA PRO A 145 18.58 -16.67 15.61
C PRO A 145 19.53 -17.81 16.01
N LEU A 146 20.84 -17.55 16.05
CA LEU A 146 21.85 -18.47 16.56
C LEU A 146 21.99 -18.44 18.09
N ALA A 147 21.62 -17.33 18.75
CA ALA A 147 21.66 -17.25 20.21
C ALA A 147 20.65 -18.23 20.84
N GLU A 148 19.47 -18.42 20.23
CA GLU A 148 18.50 -19.40 20.71
C GLU A 148 19.01 -20.85 20.57
N TYR A 149 19.78 -21.16 19.52
CA TYR A 149 20.48 -22.45 19.42
C TYR A 149 21.57 -22.59 20.48
N ASP A 150 22.38 -21.55 20.69
CA ASP A 150 23.44 -21.54 21.71
C ASP A 150 22.86 -21.61 23.14
N ASP A 151 21.71 -21.00 23.42
CA ASP A 151 21.04 -21.00 24.73
C ASP A 151 20.44 -22.37 25.07
N VAL A 152 19.97 -23.14 24.08
CA VAL A 152 19.55 -24.54 24.28
C VAL A 152 20.74 -25.42 24.68
N TYR A 153 21.96 -25.11 24.20
CA TYR A 153 23.19 -25.75 24.67
C TYR A 153 23.75 -25.13 25.96
N ARG A 154 23.49 -23.86 26.22
CA ARG A 154 24.03 -23.04 27.32
C ARG A 154 22.99 -22.80 28.40
N LYS A 155 22.44 -23.87 28.98
CA LYS A 155 21.56 -23.77 30.15
C LYS A 155 22.37 -23.40 31.41
N HIS A 156 22.77 -22.14 31.54
CA HIS A 156 23.12 -21.49 32.82
C HIS A 156 22.56 -20.06 32.81
N PRO A 157 21.94 -19.60 33.92
CA PRO A 157 21.05 -18.46 33.92
C PRO A 157 21.85 -17.16 33.90
N ASN A 158 21.46 -16.15 33.11
CA ASN A 158 21.71 -14.71 33.39
C ASN A 158 20.92 -13.77 32.46
N ASN A 159 19.77 -13.30 32.95
CA ASN A 159 19.19 -11.94 32.92
C ASN A 159 19.35 -11.00 31.68
N CYS A 160 19.62 -11.48 30.46
CA CYS A 160 19.90 -10.64 29.29
C CYS A 160 18.69 -10.32 28.39
N ASP A 161 17.48 -10.76 28.76
CA ASP A 161 16.31 -10.67 27.87
C ASP A 161 15.65 -9.28 27.87
N SER A 162 15.84 -8.50 28.93
CA SER A 162 15.12 -7.23 29.15
C SER A 162 15.67 -6.07 28.31
N ILE A 163 16.93 -6.14 27.88
CA ILE A 163 17.63 -5.05 27.16
C ILE A 163 17.33 -5.09 25.65
N ALA A 164 17.05 -6.28 25.10
CA ALA A 164 16.70 -6.48 23.69
C ALA A 164 15.29 -5.93 23.36
N SER A 165 14.33 -6.15 24.27
CA SER A 165 12.94 -5.66 24.11
C SER A 165 12.86 -4.12 24.03
N ILE A 166 13.65 -3.41 24.84
CA ILE A 166 13.67 -1.93 24.87
C ILE A 166 14.33 -1.34 23.59
N ARG A 167 15.30 -2.05 22.99
CA ARG A 167 15.94 -1.60 21.73
C ARG A 167 15.05 -1.84 20.50
N SER A 168 14.32 -2.95 20.48
CA SER A 168 13.33 -3.28 19.45
C SER A 168 12.19 -2.25 19.38
N LEU A 169 11.65 -1.83 20.52
CA LEU A 169 10.61 -0.78 20.61
C LEU A 169 11.06 0.57 20.06
N ARG A 170 12.35 0.92 20.24
CA ARG A 170 12.93 2.15 19.70
C ARG A 170 13.07 2.11 18.17
N SER A 171 13.49 0.98 17.61
CA SER A 171 13.59 0.79 16.15
C SER A 171 12.22 0.85 15.46
N LEU A 172 11.19 0.27 16.10
CA LEU A 172 9.80 0.30 15.65
C LEU A 172 9.24 1.75 15.61
N LEU A 173 9.62 2.58 16.60
CA LEU A 173 9.24 4.00 16.64
C LEU A 173 9.88 4.82 15.51
N TYR A 174 11.15 4.53 15.16
CA TYR A 174 11.85 5.20 14.04
C TYR A 174 11.30 4.79 12.67
N PHE A 175 10.89 3.53 12.50
CA PHE A 175 10.30 3.06 11.24
C PHE A 175 8.88 3.61 11.04
N LEU A 176 8.08 3.71 12.10
CA LEU A 176 6.76 4.35 12.09
C LEU A 176 6.79 5.87 11.86
N THR A 177 7.90 6.54 12.20
CA THR A 177 8.07 7.99 11.95
C THR A 177 8.69 8.31 10.59
N ALA A 178 9.19 7.31 9.86
CA ALA A 178 9.79 7.47 8.54
C ALA A 178 8.84 7.18 7.36
N CYS A 179 7.67 6.60 7.63
CA CYS A 179 6.55 6.44 6.68
C CYS A 179 5.42 7.43 7.00
#